data_AF-A0A7S0AA88-F1
#
_entry.id   AF-A0A7S0AA88-F1
#
_cell.length_a   1.000
_cell.length_b   1.000
_cell.length_c   1.000
_cell.angle_alpha   90.00
_cell.angle_beta   90.00
_cell.angle_gamma   90.00
#
_symmetry.space_group_name_H-M   'P 1'
#
loop_
_entity.id
_entity.type
_entity.pdbx_description
1 polymer ?
#
loop_
_entity_poly.entity_id
_entity_poly.type
_entity_poly.pdbx_seq_one_letter_code
_entity_poly.pdbx_strand_id
1 'polypeptide(L)'
;RTRPRAGFQEELEAVNAAWIAEHLPQGGRAADVRADGDAHLEVRDFAGFAVPGCGACGGVWMPRVVFFGGALEPEVRDAAQRLVDEASGLLVLGSSCQVFSAFRLARAVAEVNIGETRVDPLVSERLRLPWRCGEALAALCARLGVDADAADLRGA
;
A
#
# COMPACT_ATOMS: atom_id res chain seq x y z
N ARG A 1 13.90 -7.66 -14.32
CA ARG A 1 14.85 -6.59 -13.90
C ARG A 1 14.08 -5.64 -12.98
N THR A 2 14.72 -5.02 -12.01
CA THR A 2 14.09 -4.04 -11.10
C THR A 2 14.99 -2.82 -10.98
N ARG A 3 14.40 -1.66 -10.65
CA ARG A 3 15.11 -0.43 -10.29
C ARG A 3 14.32 0.33 -9.22
N PRO A 4 14.96 1.21 -8.44
CA PRO A 4 14.26 2.02 -7.45
C PRO A 4 13.23 2.95 -8.09
N ARG A 5 12.06 3.10 -7.44
CA ARG A 5 10.99 4.02 -7.87
C ARG A 5 11.48 5.46 -7.98
N ALA A 6 12.23 5.94 -6.98
CA ALA A 6 12.72 7.32 -6.93
C ALA A 6 13.58 7.66 -8.16
N GLY A 7 14.54 6.80 -8.50
CA GLY A 7 15.37 7.02 -9.68
C GLY A 7 14.63 6.87 -11.01
N PHE A 8 13.49 6.15 -11.06
CA PHE A 8 12.63 6.16 -12.25
C PHE A 8 11.78 7.44 -12.32
N GLN A 9 11.31 7.94 -11.17
CA GLN A 9 10.55 9.19 -11.06
C GLN A 9 11.37 10.38 -11.57
N GLU A 10 12.63 10.51 -11.13
CA GLU A 10 13.53 11.58 -11.56
C GLU A 10 13.75 11.56 -13.07
N GLU A 11 13.94 10.37 -13.67
CA GLU A 11 14.09 10.23 -15.11
C GLU A 11 12.80 10.57 -15.86
N LEU A 12 11.65 10.10 -15.36
CA LEU A 12 10.33 10.40 -15.93
C LEU A 12 10.07 11.91 -15.90
N GLU A 13 10.39 12.59 -14.81
CA GLU A 13 10.25 14.05 -14.70
C GLU A 13 11.21 14.78 -15.64
N ALA A 14 12.47 14.32 -15.75
CA ALA A 14 13.46 14.93 -16.61
C ALA A 14 13.07 14.87 -18.10
N VAL A 15 12.61 13.71 -18.60
CA VAL A 15 12.21 13.59 -20.01
C VAL A 15 10.91 14.30 -20.34
N ASN A 16 10.08 14.59 -19.32
CA ASN A 16 8.80 15.28 -19.45
C ASN A 16 8.84 16.73 -18.95
N ALA A 17 10.01 17.33 -18.73
CA ALA A 17 10.12 18.65 -18.10
C ALA A 17 9.28 19.73 -18.82
N ALA A 18 9.30 19.74 -20.15
CA ALA A 18 8.49 20.66 -20.96
C ALA A 18 6.99 20.38 -20.82
N TRP A 19 6.58 19.12 -20.93
CA TRP A 19 5.19 18.71 -20.79
C TRP A 19 4.65 19.05 -19.40
N ILE A 20 5.42 18.79 -18.35
CA ILE A 20 5.08 19.10 -16.96
C ILE A 20 4.90 20.61 -16.78
N ALA A 21 5.83 21.42 -17.31
CA ALA A 21 5.75 22.88 -17.19
C ALA A 21 4.52 23.47 -17.90
N GLU A 22 4.08 22.85 -18.98
CA GLU A 22 2.90 23.26 -19.75
C GLU A 22 1.58 22.80 -19.13
N HIS A 23 1.53 21.57 -18.59
CA HIS A 23 0.27 20.90 -18.24
C HIS A 23 -0.01 20.79 -16.75
N LEU A 24 1.00 20.88 -15.88
CA LEU A 24 0.84 20.70 -14.44
C LEU A 24 0.93 22.03 -13.68
N PRO A 25 0.12 22.23 -12.62
CA PRO A 25 0.16 23.44 -11.81
C PRO A 25 1.51 23.60 -11.09
N GLN A 26 2.09 24.80 -11.18
CA GLN A 26 3.31 25.20 -10.48
C GLN A 26 3.01 25.32 -8.98
N GLY A 27 3.70 24.57 -8.11
CA GLY A 27 3.63 24.78 -6.64
C GLY A 27 3.20 23.60 -5.76
N GLY A 28 2.99 22.41 -6.33
CA GLY A 28 3.12 21.16 -5.56
C GLY A 28 1.81 20.46 -5.17
N ARG A 29 1.96 19.13 -5.10
CA ARG A 29 1.01 18.07 -4.73
C ARG A 29 -0.41 18.28 -5.25
N ALA A 30 -0.80 17.46 -6.23
CA ALA A 30 -2.22 17.27 -6.53
C ALA A 30 -2.97 17.01 -5.21
N ALA A 31 -4.00 17.82 -4.93
CA ALA A 31 -4.81 17.68 -3.72
C ALA A 31 -5.53 16.32 -3.65
N ASP A 32 -5.53 15.57 -4.76
CA ASP A 32 -6.23 14.31 -4.96
C ASP A 32 -5.27 13.18 -5.39
N VAL A 33 -4.17 13.01 -4.64
CA VAL A 33 -3.32 11.80 -4.77
C VAL A 33 -3.98 10.66 -3.99
N ARG A 34 -4.22 9.55 -4.68
CA ARG A 34 -4.81 8.33 -4.15
C ARG A 34 -3.79 7.47 -3.41
N ALA A 35 -4.27 6.43 -2.74
CA ALA A 35 -3.44 5.56 -1.90
C ALA A 35 -2.35 4.78 -2.68
N ASP A 36 -2.55 4.55 -3.98
CA ASP A 36 -1.58 3.94 -4.90
C ASP A 36 -0.58 4.94 -5.50
N GLY A 37 -0.77 6.24 -5.23
CA GLY A 37 0.03 7.33 -5.78
C GLY A 37 -0.53 7.91 -7.08
N ASP A 38 -1.66 7.40 -7.58
CA ASP A 38 -2.32 7.97 -8.76
C ASP A 38 -2.91 9.35 -8.45
N ALA A 39 -2.91 10.22 -9.44
CA ALA A 39 -3.55 11.53 -9.37
C ALA A 39 -4.45 11.73 -10.58
N HIS A 40 -5.60 12.38 -10.37
CA HIS A 40 -6.41 12.83 -11.49
C HIS A 40 -5.78 14.06 -12.14
N LEU A 41 -5.53 14.01 -13.44
CA LEU A 41 -5.07 15.14 -14.22
C LEU A 41 -6.21 15.59 -15.15
N GLU A 42 -6.51 16.88 -15.18
CA GLU A 42 -7.48 17.46 -16.14
C GLU A 42 -6.89 17.58 -17.56
N VAL A 43 -5.89 16.77 -17.88
CA VAL A 43 -5.22 16.71 -19.17
C VAL A 43 -5.86 15.59 -19.98
N ARG A 44 -6.37 15.92 -21.17
CA ARG A 44 -7.02 14.95 -22.06
C ARG A 44 -6.09 14.37 -23.12
N ASP A 45 -5.04 15.10 -23.46
CA ASP A 45 -4.05 14.69 -24.45
C ASP A 45 -2.68 14.54 -23.80
N PHE A 46 -2.13 13.33 -23.86
CA PHE A 46 -0.79 13.00 -23.38
C PHE A 46 0.23 13.00 -24.52
N ALA A 47 -0.10 13.58 -25.68
CA ALA A 47 0.86 13.83 -26.74
C ALA A 47 2.09 14.57 -26.19
N GLY A 48 3.27 14.09 -26.55
CA GLY A 48 4.54 14.62 -26.02
C GLY A 48 4.94 14.09 -24.65
N PHE A 49 4.08 13.37 -23.92
CA PHE A 49 4.49 12.65 -22.71
C PHE A 49 5.26 11.38 -23.07
N ALA A 50 6.45 11.23 -22.50
CA ALA A 50 7.34 10.11 -22.76
C ALA A 50 7.51 9.25 -21.51
N VAL A 51 7.34 7.93 -21.65
CA VAL A 51 7.67 6.95 -20.61
C VAL A 51 9.04 6.35 -20.93
N PRO A 52 10.06 6.52 -20.08
CA PRO A 52 11.36 5.92 -20.31
C PRO A 52 11.27 4.40 -20.42
N GLY A 53 11.92 3.83 -21.44
CA GLY A 53 12.02 2.39 -21.62
C GLY A 53 13.16 1.76 -20.80
N CYS A 54 13.26 0.44 -20.85
CA CYS A 54 14.40 -0.28 -20.27
C CYS A 54 15.64 -0.09 -21.15
N GLY A 55 16.70 0.55 -20.64
CA GLY A 55 17.94 0.75 -21.40
C GLY A 55 18.65 -0.53 -21.88
N ALA A 56 18.26 -1.71 -21.37
CA ALA A 56 18.83 -2.99 -21.77
C ALA A 56 18.01 -3.74 -22.85
N CYS A 57 16.69 -3.53 -22.94
CA CYS A 57 15.83 -4.29 -23.86
C CYS A 57 14.75 -3.47 -24.57
N GLY A 58 14.62 -2.17 -24.28
CA GLY A 58 13.61 -1.28 -24.84
C GLY A 58 12.18 -1.48 -24.30
N GLY A 59 11.96 -2.47 -23.42
CA GLY A 59 10.62 -2.75 -22.86
C GLY A 59 10.10 -1.67 -21.90
N VAL A 60 8.80 -1.70 -21.64
CA VAL A 60 8.12 -0.76 -20.73
C VAL A 60 8.33 -1.18 -19.27
N TRP A 61 8.55 -0.21 -18.39
CA TRP A 61 8.56 -0.44 -16.94
C TRP A 61 7.15 -0.47 -16.37
N MET A 62 6.90 -1.43 -15.48
CA MET A 62 5.68 -1.49 -14.68
C MET A 62 6.04 -1.35 -13.19
N PRO A 63 5.25 -0.62 -12.39
CA PRO A 63 5.38 -0.66 -10.94
C PRO A 63 5.26 -2.08 -10.42
N ARG A 64 6.09 -2.45 -9.44
CA ARG A 64 6.04 -3.78 -8.82
C ARG A 64 4.91 -3.85 -7.78
N VAL A 65 3.68 -3.82 -8.26
CA VAL A 65 2.44 -3.89 -7.47
C VAL A 65 1.47 -4.87 -8.12
N VAL A 66 0.45 -5.31 -7.40
CA VAL A 66 -0.62 -6.15 -7.95
C VAL A 66 -1.85 -5.28 -8.19
N PHE A 67 -2.15 -5.02 -9.47
CA PHE A 67 -3.37 -4.33 -9.88
C PHE A 67 -4.59 -5.23 -9.69
N PHE A 68 -5.79 -4.63 -9.67
CA PHE A 68 -7.04 -5.38 -9.70
C PHE A 68 -7.11 -6.31 -10.91
N GLY A 69 -7.56 -7.55 -10.69
CA GLY A 69 -7.54 -8.62 -11.70
C GLY A 69 -6.19 -9.34 -11.83
N GLY A 70 -5.12 -8.81 -11.23
CA GLY A 70 -3.84 -9.49 -11.11
C GLY A 70 -3.83 -10.58 -10.03
N ALA A 71 -2.82 -11.43 -10.09
CA ALA A 71 -2.57 -12.47 -9.08
C ALA A 71 -1.38 -12.09 -8.19
N LEU A 72 -1.45 -12.49 -6.93
CA LEU A 72 -0.27 -12.49 -6.06
C LEU A 72 0.72 -13.55 -6.54
N GLU A 73 2.01 -13.25 -6.43
CA GLU A 73 3.06 -14.25 -6.60
C GLU A 73 2.83 -15.40 -5.60
N PRO A 74 2.88 -16.68 -6.05
CA PRO A 74 2.62 -17.84 -5.20
C PRO A 74 3.45 -17.85 -3.93
N GLU A 75 4.72 -17.48 -4.02
CA GLU A 75 5.65 -17.48 -2.89
C GLU A 75 5.22 -16.50 -1.80
N VAL A 76 4.75 -15.30 -2.19
CA VAL A 76 4.24 -14.27 -1.26
C VAL A 76 2.92 -14.73 -0.66
N ARG A 77 2.02 -15.26 -1.50
CA ARG A 77 0.71 -15.78 -1.08
C ARG A 77 0.87 -16.87 -0.01
N ASP A 78 1.77 -17.82 -0.26
CA ASP A 78 1.97 -19.00 0.57
C ASP A 78 2.77 -18.67 1.83
N ALA A 79 3.72 -17.74 1.76
CA ALA A 79 4.41 -17.23 2.95
C ALA A 79 3.45 -16.54 3.92
N ALA A 80 2.56 -15.67 3.42
CA ALA A 80 1.54 -15.03 4.24
C ALA A 80 0.58 -16.05 4.89
N GLN A 81 0.20 -17.10 4.13
CA GLN A 81 -0.63 -18.17 4.67
C GLN A 81 0.07 -18.93 5.80
N ARG A 82 1.34 -19.33 5.61
CA ARG A 82 2.11 -20.04 6.64
C ARG A 82 2.26 -19.24 7.93
N LEU A 83 2.57 -17.94 7.84
CA LEU A 83 2.68 -17.08 9.01
C LEU A 83 1.37 -17.02 9.81
N VAL A 84 0.25 -16.89 9.11
CA VAL A 84 -1.07 -16.92 9.73
C VAL A 84 -1.37 -18.30 10.30
N ASP A 85 -0.94 -19.37 9.61
CA ASP A 85 -1.09 -20.77 10.01
C ASP A 85 -0.38 -21.12 11.33
N GLU A 86 0.78 -20.53 11.56
CA GLU A 86 1.60 -20.71 12.76
C GLU A 86 1.22 -19.74 13.91
N ALA A 87 0.57 -18.63 13.58
CA ALA A 87 0.16 -17.64 14.58
C ALA A 87 -1.03 -18.12 15.43
N SER A 88 -1.01 -17.75 16.72
CA SER A 88 -2.12 -18.01 17.65
C SER A 88 -3.32 -17.07 17.44
N GLY A 89 -3.16 -16.00 16.67
CA GLY A 89 -4.21 -15.04 16.35
C GLY A 89 -3.72 -13.99 15.35
N LEU A 90 -4.68 -13.28 14.74
CA LEU A 90 -4.42 -12.24 13.76
C LEU A 90 -4.97 -10.89 14.25
N LEU A 91 -4.14 -9.84 14.24
CA LEU A 91 -4.58 -8.46 14.49
C LEU A 91 -4.70 -7.73 13.15
N VAL A 92 -5.92 -7.38 12.74
CA VAL A 92 -6.19 -6.59 11.53
C VAL A 92 -6.22 -5.10 11.90
N LEU A 93 -5.39 -4.30 11.24
CA LEU A 93 -5.25 -2.86 11.50
C LEU A 93 -5.56 -2.07 10.23
N GLY A 94 -6.57 -1.20 10.27
CA GLY A 94 -6.84 -0.23 9.19
C GLY A 94 -7.16 -0.85 7.82
N SER A 95 -7.68 -2.08 7.79
CA SER A 95 -8.14 -2.74 6.58
C SER A 95 -9.60 -3.09 6.72
N SER A 96 -10.41 -2.76 5.71
CA SER A 96 -11.80 -3.22 5.64
C SER A 96 -11.91 -4.71 5.30
N CYS A 97 -10.81 -5.34 4.89
CA CYS A 97 -10.73 -6.72 4.40
C CYS A 97 -11.77 -7.04 3.32
N GLN A 98 -12.22 -6.05 2.53
CA GLN A 98 -13.19 -6.30 1.46
C GLN A 98 -12.57 -7.10 0.31
N VAL A 99 -11.29 -6.82 0.00
CA VAL A 99 -10.54 -7.53 -1.04
C VAL A 99 -10.14 -8.93 -0.57
N PHE A 100 -10.40 -9.93 -1.40
CA PHE A 100 -10.21 -11.35 -1.03
C PHE A 100 -8.76 -11.72 -0.68
N SER A 101 -7.78 -11.03 -1.29
CA SER A 101 -6.35 -11.26 -1.03
C SER A 101 -5.98 -11.14 0.44
N ALA A 102 -6.62 -10.21 1.16
CA ALA A 102 -6.49 -10.03 2.60
C ALA A 102 -7.51 -10.88 3.37
N PHE A 103 -8.78 -10.87 2.95
CA PHE A 103 -9.85 -11.59 3.66
C PHE A 103 -9.58 -13.09 3.84
N ARG A 104 -8.95 -13.74 2.86
CA ARG A 104 -8.62 -15.18 2.94
C ARG A 104 -7.75 -15.55 4.14
N LEU A 105 -7.04 -14.58 4.73
CA LEU A 105 -6.17 -14.77 5.88
C LEU A 105 -6.91 -14.60 7.22
N ALA A 106 -8.15 -14.11 7.20
CA ALA A 106 -8.89 -13.75 8.40
C ALA A 106 -9.31 -15.01 9.20
N ARG A 107 -8.55 -15.34 10.24
CA ARG A 107 -8.87 -16.39 11.22
C ARG A 107 -8.43 -15.95 12.62
N ALA A 108 -9.23 -16.27 13.64
CA ALA A 108 -8.98 -15.88 15.04
C ALA A 108 -8.60 -14.37 15.16
N VAL A 109 -9.50 -13.50 14.69
CA VAL A 109 -9.19 -12.09 14.43
C VAL A 109 -9.53 -11.19 15.61
N ALA A 110 -8.61 -10.27 15.93
CA ALA A 110 -8.90 -9.00 16.60
C ALA A 110 -8.74 -7.86 15.58
N GLU A 111 -9.48 -6.77 15.75
CA GLU A 111 -9.52 -5.69 14.75
C GLU A 111 -9.43 -4.31 15.39
N VAL A 112 -8.65 -3.44 14.76
CA VAL A 112 -8.70 -1.99 14.94
C VAL A 112 -9.00 -1.31 13.61
N ASN A 113 -10.25 -0.89 13.43
CA ASN A 113 -10.69 -0.18 12.24
C ASN A 113 -11.87 0.73 12.55
N ILE A 114 -11.83 1.98 12.07
CA ILE A 114 -12.85 3.01 12.38
C ILE A 114 -14.23 2.57 11.87
N GLY A 115 -14.29 2.09 10.62
CA GLY A 115 -15.52 1.69 9.94
C GLY A 115 -15.85 0.21 10.06
N GLU A 116 -16.99 -0.17 9.49
CA GLU A 116 -17.39 -1.57 9.32
C GLU A 116 -16.44 -2.30 8.37
N THR A 117 -16.26 -3.59 8.61
CA THR A 117 -15.34 -4.43 7.85
C THR A 117 -15.97 -5.77 7.50
N ARG A 118 -15.36 -6.46 6.53
CA ARG A 118 -15.80 -7.80 6.14
C ARG A 118 -15.52 -8.85 7.22
N VAL A 119 -14.63 -8.55 8.18
CA VAL A 119 -14.27 -9.48 9.26
C VAL A 119 -15.06 -9.23 10.54
N ASP A 120 -15.86 -8.18 10.64
CA ASP A 120 -16.73 -7.91 11.80
C ASP A 120 -17.48 -9.16 12.30
N PRO A 121 -18.11 -10.01 11.45
CA PRO A 121 -18.80 -11.23 11.90
C PRO A 121 -17.87 -12.33 12.48
N LEU A 122 -16.56 -12.23 12.27
CA LEU A 122 -15.55 -13.17 12.74
C LEU A 122 -14.87 -12.71 14.04
N VAL A 123 -15.12 -11.48 14.46
CA VAL A 123 -14.46 -10.83 15.59
C VAL A 123 -15.43 -10.75 16.77
N SER A 124 -15.01 -11.15 17.96
CA SER A 124 -15.84 -10.94 19.16
C SER A 124 -15.99 -9.44 19.42
N GLU A 125 -17.15 -8.97 19.89
CA GLU A 125 -17.41 -7.54 20.15
C GLU A 125 -16.32 -6.86 21.01
N ARG A 126 -15.70 -7.58 21.94
CA ARG A 126 -14.62 -7.07 22.81
C ARG A 126 -13.30 -6.80 22.07
N LEU A 127 -13.12 -7.41 20.91
CA LEU A 127 -11.91 -7.34 20.08
C LEU A 127 -12.13 -6.55 18.80
N ARG A 128 -13.31 -5.95 18.62
CA ARG A 128 -13.61 -5.02 17.53
C ARG A 128 -13.47 -3.59 18.06
N LEU A 129 -12.39 -2.92 17.71
CA LEU A 129 -12.07 -1.58 18.22
C LEU A 129 -12.26 -0.51 17.13
N PRO A 130 -13.31 0.33 17.20
CA PRO A 130 -13.56 1.44 16.27
C PRO A 130 -12.62 2.64 16.48
N TRP A 131 -11.32 2.38 16.53
CA TRP A 131 -10.31 3.39 16.86
C TRP A 131 -9.39 3.65 15.68
N ARG A 132 -8.67 4.77 15.76
CA ARG A 132 -7.54 5.05 14.89
C ARG A 132 -6.42 4.08 15.24
N CYS A 133 -5.91 3.33 14.27
CA CYS A 133 -4.89 2.30 14.50
C CYS A 133 -3.62 2.85 15.16
N GLY A 134 -3.17 4.05 14.78
CA GLY A 134 -2.00 4.68 15.39
C GLY A 134 -2.17 4.96 16.88
N GLU A 135 -3.31 5.51 17.29
CA GLU A 135 -3.63 5.81 18.70
C GLU A 135 -3.79 4.51 19.51
N ALA A 136 -4.47 3.51 18.94
CA ALA A 136 -4.67 2.22 19.57
C ALA A 136 -3.36 1.45 19.77
N LEU A 137 -2.49 1.43 18.76
CA LEU A 137 -1.21 0.72 18.82
C LEU A 137 -0.25 1.41 19.79
N ALA A 138 -0.20 2.76 19.80
CA ALA A 138 0.60 3.50 20.78
C ALA A 138 0.17 3.17 22.22
N ALA A 139 -1.14 3.15 22.49
CA ALA A 139 -1.67 2.76 23.80
C ALA A 139 -1.36 1.31 24.17
N LEU A 140 -1.40 0.38 23.19
CA LEU A 140 -1.06 -1.02 23.38
C LEU A 140 0.43 -1.19 23.70
N CYS A 141 1.32 -0.57 22.93
CA CYS A 141 2.76 -0.57 23.16
C CYS A 141 3.10 -0.03 24.55
N ALA A 142 2.52 1.11 24.95
CA ALA A 142 2.71 1.68 26.28
C ALA A 142 2.27 0.73 27.40
N ARG A 143 1.16 0.01 27.22
CA ARG A 143 0.68 -0.99 28.20
C ARG A 143 1.56 -2.23 28.26
N LEU A 144 2.13 -2.66 27.14
CA LEU A 144 3.01 -3.83 27.06
C LEU A 144 4.47 -3.50 27.40
N GLY A 145 4.81 -2.22 27.59
CA GLY A 145 6.19 -1.78 27.80
C GLY A 145 7.07 -1.96 26.54
N VAL A 146 6.46 -1.93 25.35
CA VAL A 146 7.17 -2.02 24.06
C VAL A 146 7.54 -0.62 23.61
N ASP A 147 8.82 -0.40 23.36
CA ASP A 147 9.31 0.82 22.71
C ASP A 147 9.00 0.76 21.21
N ALA A 148 8.02 1.56 20.78
CA ALA A 148 7.58 1.60 19.38
C ALA A 148 8.59 2.32 18.47
N ASP A 149 9.48 3.15 19.02
CA ASP A 149 10.47 3.93 18.24
C ASP A 149 11.77 3.14 18.02
N ALA A 150 12.03 2.11 18.84
CA ALA A 150 13.17 1.22 18.70
C ALA A 150 13.01 0.15 17.59
N ALA A 151 11.80 -0.06 17.09
CA ALA A 151 11.52 -1.05 16.05
C ALA A 151 11.86 -0.49 14.65
N ASP A 152 13.06 -0.81 14.14
CA ASP A 152 13.36 -0.62 12.72
C ASP A 152 12.58 -1.65 11.88
N LEU A 153 11.35 -1.30 11.51
CA LEU A 153 10.48 -2.11 10.67
C LEU A 153 10.91 -2.15 9.19
N ARG A 154 11.97 -1.44 8.79
CA ARG A 154 12.43 -1.38 7.39
C ARG A 154 13.48 -2.44 7.05
N GLY A 155 13.87 -3.27 8.01
CA GLY A 155 14.90 -4.30 7.88
C GLY A 155 14.41 -5.77 7.82
N ALA A 156 13.10 -6.02 7.82
CA ALA A 156 12.51 -7.36 7.75
C ALA A 156 12.05 -7.74 6.33
#